data_AF-A0A5B7YHX2-F1
#
_entry.id   AF-A0A5B7YHX2-F1
#
_cell.length_a   1.000
_cell.length_b   1.000
_cell.length_c   1.000
_cell.angle_alpha   90.00
_cell.angle_beta   90.00
_cell.angle_gamma   90.00
#
_symmetry.space_group_name_H-M   'P 1'
#
loop_
_entity.id
_entity.type
_entity.pdbx_description
1 polymer ?
#
loop_
_entity_poly.entity_id
_entity_poly.type
_entity_poly.pdbx_seq_one_letter_code
_entity_poly.pdbx_strand_id
1 'polypeptide(L)'
;MLKKSIVVIALSLNLAACGGGDPIAGKVEGNGQQVALISANGAVYKIDNSKFENWKATISKDEQLPDSKAGLLALRDKYASVELVQQQFSDSDFLSKPELDFENYVKDIDETGGKFVAEINETIQKSQQYLDSVATQKGRSDEAKAELDKKKQALSSQLQALDEAFSQSRAKAATYFIKYDKKEFRVSNELVKEASRETRYGNKSDDKPIEDCREFVTSSTWLFRDEAKTNVYGEQYEHEGRHYCPYFQMPGYTPDEKAKLKAKLPQAAIDELRNASGAYIRQLKSSPQIKKDLARVDRDNPQLVEQVNSFGWRERQRYNRAENNIRYAEDEKKRLLAMPAKLIEADSLKLLSEELEKAKPIYELGMFYDAMEKASDIQPDGTFTVKTDANYLLVIDLMDKPNPRSTQVAVMRVSDDDEQIVTVTTDDFIRYSSVPQLSFQ
;
A
#
# COMPACT_ATOMS: atom_id res chain seq x y z
N MET A 1 91.04 2.91 -44.86
CA MET A 1 91.26 1.88 -45.89
C MET A 1 89.88 1.45 -46.37
N LEU A 2 89.48 1.87 -47.59
CA LEU A 2 89.43 1.03 -48.81
C LEU A 2 88.34 -0.04 -48.68
N LYS A 3 87.30 -0.18 -49.51
CA LYS A 3 87.02 0.06 -50.95
C LYS A 3 85.57 -0.48 -51.13
N LYS A 4 84.71 -0.18 -52.13
CA LYS A 4 84.83 0.40 -53.47
C LYS A 4 83.41 0.49 -54.08
N SER A 5 83.24 1.41 -55.06
CA SER A 5 82.49 1.25 -56.32
C SER A 5 80.94 1.31 -56.25
N ILE A 6 80.15 2.00 -57.09
CA ILE A 6 80.19 2.52 -58.50
C ILE A 6 79.07 3.60 -58.60
N VAL A 7 79.30 4.85 -59.04
CA VAL A 7 79.21 5.46 -60.40
C VAL A 7 77.84 5.38 -61.12
N VAL A 8 77.18 6.55 -61.21
CA VAL A 8 76.50 7.21 -62.36
C VAL A 8 75.79 6.34 -63.40
N ILE A 9 74.48 6.61 -63.62
CA ILE A 9 73.87 6.70 -64.97
C ILE A 9 72.86 7.86 -64.98
N ALA A 10 73.10 8.82 -65.88
CA ALA A 10 72.11 9.73 -66.45
C ALA A 10 71.65 9.19 -67.82
N LEU A 11 70.53 9.74 -68.33
CA LEU A 11 69.87 9.49 -69.62
C LEU A 11 68.95 8.25 -69.63
N SER A 12 67.69 8.32 -70.06
CA SER A 12 67.13 9.13 -71.15
C SER A 12 65.59 9.24 -71.05
N LEU A 13 65.07 10.37 -71.55
CA LEU A 13 63.67 10.56 -71.92
C LEU A 13 63.22 9.48 -72.92
N ASN A 14 62.04 8.89 -72.71
CA ASN A 14 61.08 8.70 -73.80
C ASN A 14 59.64 8.57 -73.28
N LEU A 15 58.76 9.18 -74.07
CA LEU A 15 57.37 9.50 -73.82
C LEU A 15 56.44 8.29 -73.72
N ALA A 16 55.35 8.57 -72.99
CA ALA A 16 53.97 8.11 -73.17
C ALA A 16 53.64 6.66 -72.79
N ALA A 17 52.89 6.50 -71.69
CA ALA A 17 51.43 6.43 -71.79
C ALA A 17 50.78 6.63 -70.40
N CYS A 18 49.58 7.22 -70.44
CA CYS A 18 48.52 7.32 -69.44
C CYS A 18 48.62 6.30 -68.28
N GLY A 19 48.58 6.69 -67.01
CA GLY A 19 47.47 7.44 -66.41
C GLY A 19 46.42 6.43 -65.93
N GLY A 20 46.63 5.88 -64.74
CA GLY A 20 45.76 4.89 -64.11
C GLY A 20 46.49 4.21 -62.95
N GLY A 21 46.64 4.91 -61.83
CA GLY A 21 47.03 4.28 -60.58
C GLY A 21 45.95 3.26 -60.20
N ASP A 22 46.30 1.98 -60.27
CA ASP A 22 45.49 0.88 -59.76
C ASP A 22 45.32 1.01 -58.24
N PRO A 23 44.24 0.44 -57.65
CA PRO A 23 43.92 0.61 -56.25
C PRO A 23 45.04 0.14 -55.30
N ILE A 24 45.35 0.97 -54.30
CA ILE A 24 46.18 0.54 -53.16
C ILE A 24 45.35 -0.42 -52.29
N ALA A 25 45.88 -1.62 -52.05
CA ALA A 25 45.33 -2.57 -51.10
C ALA A 25 45.89 -2.26 -49.70
N GLY A 26 45.03 -2.05 -48.71
CA GLY A 26 45.40 -2.02 -47.30
C GLY A 26 45.08 -3.34 -46.62
N LYS A 27 45.74 -3.62 -45.49
CA LYS A 27 45.55 -4.85 -44.74
C LYS A 27 45.63 -4.63 -43.24
N VAL A 28 44.66 -5.19 -42.51
CA VAL A 28 44.69 -5.28 -41.05
C VAL A 28 45.49 -6.52 -40.64
N GLU A 29 46.53 -6.33 -39.82
CA GLU A 29 47.37 -7.42 -39.31
C GLU A 29 47.29 -7.54 -37.78
N GLY A 30 47.32 -8.78 -37.30
CA GLY A 30 47.22 -9.08 -35.87
C GLY A 30 46.72 -10.50 -35.61
N ASN A 31 46.22 -10.74 -34.40
CA ASN A 31 45.62 -12.01 -34.05
C ASN A 31 44.40 -12.28 -34.96
N GLY A 32 44.31 -13.47 -35.57
CA GLY A 32 43.24 -13.81 -36.51
C GLY A 32 41.81 -13.65 -35.95
N GLN A 33 41.61 -13.79 -34.63
CA GLN A 33 40.32 -13.50 -34.00
C GLN A 33 40.00 -12.00 -33.96
N GLN A 34 41.00 -11.16 -33.74
CA GLN A 34 40.84 -9.71 -33.74
C GLN A 34 40.64 -9.20 -35.17
N VAL A 35 41.40 -9.72 -36.15
CA VAL A 35 41.20 -9.38 -37.57
C VAL A 35 39.78 -9.75 -38.01
N ALA A 36 39.29 -10.94 -37.66
CA ALA A 36 37.90 -11.33 -37.97
C ALA A 36 36.85 -10.40 -37.33
N LEU A 37 37.09 -9.93 -36.09
CA LEU A 37 36.21 -8.99 -35.40
C LEU A 37 36.20 -7.61 -36.07
N ILE A 38 37.35 -7.15 -36.54
CA ILE A 38 37.54 -5.90 -37.27
C ILE A 38 36.85 -5.99 -38.64
N SER A 39 37.02 -7.10 -39.36
CA SER A 39 36.36 -7.33 -40.64
C SER A 39 34.84 -7.41 -40.52
N ALA A 40 34.33 -8.00 -39.44
CA ALA A 40 32.89 -8.16 -39.27
C ALA A 40 32.17 -6.85 -38.90
N ASN A 41 32.86 -5.92 -38.23
CA ASN A 41 32.23 -4.72 -37.68
C ASN A 41 32.94 -3.40 -38.02
N GLY A 42 33.87 -3.44 -38.97
CA GLY A 42 34.71 -2.32 -39.34
C GLY A 42 34.56 -1.93 -40.79
N ALA A 43 34.73 -0.65 -41.06
CA ALA A 43 34.78 -0.10 -42.41
C ALA A 43 35.84 1.01 -42.50
N VAL A 44 36.29 1.26 -43.72
CA VAL A 44 37.24 2.31 -44.05
C VAL A 44 36.46 3.54 -44.50
N TYR A 45 36.74 4.65 -43.85
CA TYR A 45 36.11 5.94 -44.10
C TYR A 45 37.15 6.94 -44.58
N LYS A 46 36.85 7.64 -45.67
CA LYS A 46 37.65 8.77 -46.14
C LYS A 46 37.30 10.01 -45.32
N ILE A 47 38.34 10.73 -44.89
CA ILE A 47 38.18 11.99 -44.17
C ILE A 47 38.01 13.14 -45.16
N ASP A 48 36.89 13.86 -45.08
CA ASP A 48 36.77 15.20 -45.62
C ASP A 48 37.24 16.20 -44.57
N ASN A 49 38.44 16.77 -44.74
CA ASN A 49 39.04 17.66 -43.75
C ASN A 49 38.10 18.82 -43.36
N SER A 50 37.32 19.37 -44.30
CA SER A 50 36.42 20.48 -44.00
C SER A 50 35.25 20.06 -43.10
N LYS A 51 34.64 18.91 -43.41
CA LYS A 51 33.54 18.35 -42.61
C LYS A 51 34.03 17.83 -41.26
N PHE A 52 35.23 17.26 -41.22
CA PHE A 52 35.84 16.76 -40.00
C PHE A 52 36.18 17.88 -39.01
N GLU A 53 36.76 18.99 -39.48
CA GLU A 53 36.99 20.17 -38.62
C GLU A 53 35.66 20.80 -38.17
N ASN A 54 34.64 20.83 -39.03
CA ASN A 54 33.29 21.30 -38.66
C ASN A 54 32.63 20.40 -37.60
N TRP A 55 32.80 19.08 -37.69
CA TRP A 55 32.36 18.15 -36.65
C TRP A 55 33.09 18.41 -35.32
N LYS A 56 34.42 18.59 -35.34
CA LYS A 56 35.21 18.94 -34.13
C LYS A 56 34.73 20.25 -33.49
N ALA A 57 34.38 21.24 -34.29
CA ALA A 57 33.80 22.50 -33.81
C ALA A 57 32.39 22.31 -33.21
N THR A 58 31.67 21.26 -33.60
CA THR A 58 30.32 20.95 -33.12
C THR A 58 30.35 20.24 -31.77
N ILE A 59 31.26 19.28 -31.59
CA ILE A 59 31.41 18.54 -30.32
C ILE A 59 32.17 19.34 -29.24
N SER A 60 32.98 20.32 -29.63
CA SER A 60 33.70 21.19 -28.68
C SER A 60 32.83 22.26 -28.03
N LYS A 61 31.57 22.41 -28.49
CA LYS A 61 30.57 23.18 -27.77
C LYS A 61 30.06 22.34 -26.60
N ASP A 62 30.54 22.65 -25.41
CA ASP A 62 29.92 22.22 -24.15
C ASP A 62 28.55 22.93 -24.01
N GLU A 63 27.58 22.53 -24.83
CA GLU A 63 26.19 22.91 -24.66
C GLU A 63 25.69 22.18 -23.41
N GLN A 64 25.58 22.92 -22.31
CA GLN A 64 24.70 22.53 -21.20
C GLN A 64 23.30 22.31 -21.77
N LEU A 65 22.59 21.31 -21.26
CA LEU A 65 21.21 21.08 -21.67
C LEU A 65 20.38 22.36 -21.45
N PRO A 66 19.56 22.78 -22.43
CA PRO A 66 18.74 23.97 -22.27
C PRO A 66 17.72 23.80 -21.12
N ASP A 67 17.56 24.82 -20.27
CA ASP A 67 16.56 24.79 -19.19
C ASP A 67 15.14 25.14 -19.68
N SER A 68 15.00 25.58 -20.93
CA SER A 68 13.71 26.03 -21.49
C SER A 68 13.06 24.95 -22.35
N LYS A 69 11.72 24.85 -22.30
CA LYS A 69 10.91 23.97 -23.17
C LYS A 69 11.31 24.09 -24.64
N ALA A 70 11.35 25.32 -25.18
CA ALA A 70 11.69 25.55 -26.57
C ALA A 70 13.12 25.10 -26.90
N GLY A 71 14.07 25.29 -25.98
CA GLY A 71 15.44 24.81 -26.14
C GLY A 71 15.54 23.29 -26.13
N LEU A 72 14.85 22.61 -25.20
CA LEU A 72 14.82 21.14 -25.14
C LEU A 72 14.20 20.54 -26.40
N LEU A 73 13.08 21.10 -26.88
CA LEU A 73 12.42 20.63 -28.10
C LEU A 73 13.29 20.86 -29.35
N ALA A 74 13.93 22.02 -29.47
CA ALA A 74 14.85 22.29 -30.59
C ALA A 74 16.07 21.35 -30.58
N LEU A 75 16.62 21.06 -29.39
CA LEU A 75 17.73 20.11 -29.26
C LEU A 75 17.28 18.68 -29.59
N ARG A 76 16.07 18.33 -29.18
CA ARG A 76 15.41 17.08 -29.52
C ARG A 76 15.25 16.91 -31.03
N ASP A 77 14.78 17.93 -31.74
CA ASP A 77 14.61 17.85 -33.20
C ASP A 77 15.96 17.67 -33.90
N LYS A 78 16.99 18.39 -33.42
CA LYS A 78 18.37 18.24 -33.89
C LYS A 78 18.94 16.84 -33.64
N TYR A 79 18.63 16.22 -32.51
CA TYR A 79 19.13 14.87 -32.20
C TYR A 79 18.34 13.80 -32.97
N ALA A 80 17.02 13.92 -32.99
CA ALA A 80 16.12 13.01 -33.69
C ALA A 80 16.28 13.06 -35.22
N SER A 81 16.91 14.09 -35.79
CA SER A 81 17.22 14.12 -37.23
C SER A 81 18.36 13.17 -37.64
N VAL A 82 19.14 12.68 -36.67
CA VAL A 82 20.25 11.74 -36.93
C VAL A 82 19.72 10.30 -36.86
N GLU A 83 19.86 9.56 -37.96
CA GLU A 83 19.33 8.18 -38.08
C GLU A 83 19.84 7.26 -36.96
N LEU A 84 21.12 7.40 -36.59
CA LEU A 84 21.72 6.60 -35.53
C LEU A 84 21.05 6.82 -34.16
N VAL A 85 20.59 8.05 -33.88
CA VAL A 85 19.85 8.36 -32.65
C VAL A 85 18.48 7.67 -32.67
N GLN A 86 17.75 7.73 -33.80
CA GLN A 86 16.46 7.05 -33.93
C GLN A 86 16.58 5.54 -33.73
N GLN A 87 17.62 4.92 -34.31
CA GLN A 87 17.86 3.48 -34.20
C GLN A 87 18.24 3.04 -32.77
N GLN A 88 19.01 3.86 -32.04
CA GLN A 88 19.39 3.57 -30.65
C GLN A 88 18.26 3.85 -29.66
N PHE A 89 17.40 4.83 -29.94
CA PHE A 89 16.27 5.21 -29.09
C PHE A 89 14.93 4.80 -29.71
N SER A 90 14.85 3.61 -30.34
CA SER A 90 13.64 3.16 -31.06
C SER A 90 12.38 3.08 -30.18
N ASP A 91 12.55 2.86 -28.88
CA ASP A 91 11.46 2.74 -27.91
C ASP A 91 11.11 4.07 -27.23
N SER A 92 11.87 5.14 -27.50
CA SER A 92 11.62 6.47 -26.96
C SER A 92 10.46 7.14 -27.69
N ASP A 93 9.50 7.67 -26.96
CA ASP A 93 8.46 8.53 -27.53
C ASP A 93 9.00 9.88 -28.02
N PHE A 94 10.16 10.30 -27.51
CA PHE A 94 10.78 11.57 -27.83
C PHE A 94 11.74 11.50 -29.00
N LEU A 95 12.62 10.50 -29.11
CA LEU A 95 13.76 10.53 -30.03
C LEU A 95 13.59 9.64 -31.27
N SER A 96 12.64 8.69 -31.27
CA SER A 96 12.39 7.80 -32.42
C SER A 96 11.55 8.43 -33.54
N LYS A 97 10.77 9.48 -33.22
CA LYS A 97 9.72 10.03 -34.11
C LYS A 97 10.06 11.45 -34.57
N PRO A 98 10.87 11.70 -35.62
CA PRO A 98 11.37 13.04 -35.95
C PRO A 98 10.31 14.16 -36.02
N GLU A 99 9.04 13.84 -36.30
CA GLU A 99 7.91 14.79 -36.37
C GLU A 99 7.03 14.84 -35.09
N LEU A 100 7.59 14.57 -33.90
CA LEU A 100 6.82 14.62 -32.64
C LEU A 100 6.22 16.01 -32.39
N ASP A 101 4.90 16.10 -32.36
CA ASP A 101 4.18 17.23 -31.79
C ASP A 101 4.05 17.06 -30.28
N PHE A 102 4.88 17.78 -29.53
CA PHE A 102 4.91 17.70 -28.08
C PHE A 102 3.61 18.17 -27.41
N GLU A 103 2.89 19.11 -28.03
CA GLU A 103 1.65 19.65 -27.48
C GLU A 103 0.52 18.64 -27.62
N ASN A 104 0.45 17.96 -28.76
CA ASN A 104 -0.45 16.82 -28.94
C ASN A 104 -0.06 15.61 -28.07
N TYR A 105 1.23 15.34 -27.88
CA TYR A 105 1.69 14.29 -26.96
C TYR A 105 1.21 14.53 -25.52
N VAL A 106 1.41 15.74 -24.98
CA VAL A 106 0.93 16.10 -23.62
C VAL A 106 -0.59 16.01 -23.55
N LYS A 107 -1.28 16.46 -24.60
CA LYS A 107 -2.74 16.43 -24.69
C LYS A 107 -3.29 14.99 -24.73
N ASP A 108 -2.67 14.08 -25.47
CA ASP A 108 -3.10 12.67 -25.54
C ASP A 108 -2.97 11.97 -24.17
N ILE A 109 -1.93 12.32 -23.40
CA ILE A 109 -1.75 11.84 -22.01
C ILE A 109 -2.82 12.43 -21.09
N ASP A 110 -3.12 13.72 -21.21
CA ASP A 110 -4.16 14.42 -20.46
C ASP A 110 -5.57 13.85 -20.77
N GLU A 111 -5.89 13.62 -22.04
CA GLU A 111 -7.15 13.00 -22.49
C GLU A 111 -7.31 11.55 -21.99
N THR A 112 -6.20 10.82 -21.86
CA THR A 112 -6.20 9.48 -21.24
C THR A 112 -6.56 9.56 -19.75
N GLY A 113 -6.15 10.60 -19.03
CA GLY A 113 -6.62 10.90 -17.68
C GLY A 113 -8.13 11.15 -17.60
N GLY A 114 -8.70 11.81 -18.61
CA GLY A 114 -10.15 12.01 -18.75
C GLY A 114 -10.95 10.71 -18.88
N LYS A 115 -10.42 9.70 -19.60
CA LYS A 115 -11.04 8.37 -19.71
C LYS A 115 -11.05 7.64 -18.36
N PHE A 116 -9.97 7.70 -17.58
CA PHE A 116 -9.94 7.13 -16.23
C PHE A 116 -10.96 7.79 -15.30
N VAL A 117 -11.13 9.11 -15.37
CA VAL A 117 -12.16 9.82 -14.58
C VAL A 117 -13.57 9.37 -14.97
N ALA A 118 -13.83 9.10 -16.24
CA ALA A 118 -15.13 8.57 -16.70
C ALA A 118 -15.41 7.16 -16.15
N GLU A 119 -14.43 6.25 -16.19
CA GLU A 119 -14.54 4.90 -15.60
C GLU A 119 -14.75 4.94 -14.08
N ILE A 120 -14.07 5.87 -13.40
CA ILE A 120 -14.24 6.11 -11.97
C ILE A 120 -15.66 6.59 -11.66
N ASN A 121 -16.19 7.53 -12.43
CA ASN A 121 -17.57 8.01 -12.27
C ASN A 121 -18.59 6.87 -12.48
N GLU A 122 -18.36 5.98 -13.45
CA GLU A 122 -19.23 4.81 -13.68
C GLU A 122 -19.18 3.85 -12.47
N THR A 123 -18.00 3.64 -11.90
CA THR A 123 -17.82 2.81 -10.68
C THR A 123 -18.54 3.40 -9.47
N ILE A 124 -18.45 4.71 -9.28
CA ILE A 124 -19.18 5.45 -8.23
C ILE A 124 -20.68 5.29 -8.45
N GLN A 125 -21.17 5.53 -9.67
CA GLN A 125 -22.59 5.43 -9.99
C GLN A 125 -23.14 4.03 -9.74
N LYS A 126 -22.45 2.97 -10.18
CA LYS A 126 -22.87 1.58 -9.93
C LYS A 126 -22.92 1.25 -8.44
N SER A 127 -21.91 1.71 -7.69
CA SER A 127 -21.86 1.50 -6.24
C SER A 127 -22.99 2.25 -5.54
N GLN A 128 -23.27 3.50 -5.93
CA GLN A 128 -24.35 4.31 -5.38
C GLN A 128 -25.73 3.70 -5.67
N GLN A 129 -25.97 3.27 -6.91
CA GLN A 129 -27.21 2.57 -7.27
C GLN A 129 -27.45 1.33 -6.42
N TYR A 130 -26.39 0.56 -6.14
CA TYR A 130 -26.50 -0.58 -5.23
C TYR A 130 -26.84 -0.14 -3.80
N LEU A 131 -26.15 0.87 -3.24
CA LEU A 131 -26.47 1.40 -1.90
C LEU A 131 -27.93 1.86 -1.80
N ASP A 132 -28.40 2.63 -2.79
CA ASP A 132 -29.77 3.13 -2.86
C ASP A 132 -30.78 1.97 -2.94
N SER A 133 -30.48 0.93 -3.74
CA SER A 133 -31.35 -0.23 -3.91
C SER A 133 -31.58 -1.04 -2.62
N VAL A 134 -30.60 -1.01 -1.70
CA VAL A 134 -30.67 -1.76 -0.44
C VAL A 134 -30.94 -0.89 0.79
N ALA A 135 -30.99 0.44 0.63
CA ALA A 135 -31.11 1.40 1.73
C ALA A 135 -32.36 1.15 2.60
N THR A 136 -33.52 0.93 1.98
CA THR A 136 -34.76 0.62 2.71
C THR A 136 -34.67 -0.71 3.47
N GLN A 137 -34.06 -1.74 2.86
CA GLN A 137 -33.89 -3.05 3.49
C GLN A 137 -32.93 -2.97 4.68
N LYS A 138 -31.82 -2.25 4.53
CA LYS A 138 -30.87 -1.96 5.62
C LYS A 138 -31.57 -1.21 6.76
N GLY A 139 -32.33 -0.16 6.45
CA GLY A 139 -33.07 0.62 7.44
C GLY A 139 -34.01 -0.24 8.29
N ARG A 140 -34.84 -1.07 7.65
CA ARG A 140 -35.74 -2.01 8.36
C ARG A 140 -34.97 -3.02 9.22
N SER A 141 -33.86 -3.56 8.72
CA SER A 141 -33.02 -4.51 9.48
C SER A 141 -32.38 -3.85 10.70
N ASP A 142 -31.88 -2.62 10.57
CA ASP A 142 -31.26 -1.87 11.66
C ASP A 142 -32.29 -1.47 12.73
N GLU A 143 -33.49 -1.04 12.33
CA GLU A 143 -34.62 -0.76 13.22
C GLU A 143 -35.05 -2.01 14.01
N ALA A 144 -35.26 -3.15 13.31
CA ALA A 144 -35.63 -4.40 13.94
C ALA A 144 -34.57 -4.89 14.92
N LYS A 145 -33.28 -4.72 14.58
CA LYS A 145 -32.16 -5.03 15.48
C LYS A 145 -32.19 -4.15 16.72
N ALA A 146 -32.37 -2.84 16.55
CA ALA A 146 -32.46 -1.90 17.67
C ALA A 146 -33.63 -2.22 18.59
N GLU A 147 -34.78 -2.65 18.05
CA GLU A 147 -35.93 -3.06 18.86
C GLU A 147 -35.63 -4.34 19.66
N LEU A 148 -35.04 -5.38 19.04
CA LEU A 148 -34.63 -6.59 19.74
C LEU A 148 -33.61 -6.29 20.85
N ASP A 149 -32.61 -5.47 20.55
CA ASP A 149 -31.58 -5.07 21.51
C ASP A 149 -32.20 -4.26 22.66
N LYS A 150 -33.17 -3.39 22.39
CA LYS A 150 -33.94 -2.66 23.42
C LYS A 150 -34.73 -3.60 24.33
N LYS A 151 -35.39 -4.63 23.78
CA LYS A 151 -36.13 -5.63 24.58
C LYS A 151 -35.19 -6.43 25.48
N LYS A 152 -34.04 -6.87 24.94
CA LYS A 152 -32.99 -7.56 25.71
C LYS A 152 -32.43 -6.66 26.81
N GLN A 153 -32.15 -5.40 26.50
CA GLN A 153 -31.63 -4.44 27.46
C GLN A 153 -32.63 -4.19 28.60
N ALA A 154 -33.92 -4.03 28.29
CA ALA A 154 -34.95 -3.83 29.31
C ALA A 154 -35.01 -4.99 30.32
N LEU A 155 -34.99 -6.25 29.83
CA LEU A 155 -34.97 -7.44 30.69
C LEU A 155 -33.66 -7.56 31.48
N SER A 156 -32.52 -7.26 30.85
CA SER A 156 -31.22 -7.25 31.52
C SER A 156 -31.17 -6.21 32.64
N SER A 157 -31.70 -5.00 32.40
CA SER A 157 -31.81 -3.95 33.41
C SER A 157 -32.75 -4.33 34.56
N GLN A 158 -33.84 -5.05 34.29
CA GLN A 158 -34.70 -5.59 35.35
C GLN A 158 -33.96 -6.61 36.23
N LEU A 159 -33.19 -7.53 35.64
CA LEU A 159 -32.37 -8.48 36.39
C LEU A 159 -31.32 -7.77 37.26
N GLN A 160 -30.63 -6.80 36.68
CA GLN A 160 -29.64 -6.00 37.38
C GLN A 160 -30.28 -5.23 38.55
N ALA A 161 -31.44 -4.60 38.33
CA ALA A 161 -32.15 -3.87 39.39
C ALA A 161 -32.57 -4.78 40.56
N LEU A 162 -32.98 -6.03 40.29
CA LEU A 162 -33.30 -7.01 41.34
C LEU A 162 -32.06 -7.40 42.16
N ASP A 163 -30.94 -7.65 41.48
CA ASP A 163 -29.68 -8.01 42.14
C ASP A 163 -29.09 -6.86 42.96
N GLU A 164 -29.12 -5.65 42.41
CA GLU A 164 -28.67 -4.43 43.08
C GLU A 164 -29.56 -4.11 44.29
N ALA A 165 -30.88 -4.20 44.16
CA ALA A 165 -31.81 -3.94 45.26
C ALA A 165 -31.54 -4.87 46.45
N PHE A 166 -31.36 -6.18 46.21
CA PHE A 166 -31.03 -7.11 47.29
C PHE A 166 -29.62 -6.86 47.84
N SER A 167 -28.62 -6.72 46.97
CA SER A 167 -27.23 -6.54 47.38
C SER A 167 -27.03 -5.27 48.21
N GLN A 168 -27.66 -4.15 47.82
CA GLN A 168 -27.59 -2.88 48.54
C GLN A 168 -28.29 -2.96 49.90
N SER A 169 -29.52 -3.46 49.95
CA SER A 169 -30.25 -3.58 51.23
C SER A 169 -29.58 -4.57 52.19
N ARG A 170 -29.05 -5.69 51.68
CA ARG A 170 -28.27 -6.65 52.48
C ARG A 170 -27.01 -6.03 53.06
N ALA A 171 -26.22 -5.33 52.23
CA ALA A 171 -25.00 -4.68 52.69
C ALA A 171 -25.30 -3.61 53.75
N LYS A 172 -26.33 -2.78 53.51
CA LYS A 172 -26.78 -1.76 54.45
C LYS A 172 -27.26 -2.39 55.77
N ALA A 173 -28.06 -3.45 55.71
CA ALA A 173 -28.52 -4.17 56.89
C ALA A 173 -27.36 -4.74 57.72
N ALA A 174 -26.34 -5.31 57.06
CA ALA A 174 -25.17 -5.86 57.74
C ALA A 174 -24.36 -4.80 58.51
N THR A 175 -24.33 -3.54 58.05
CA THR A 175 -23.60 -2.46 58.75
C THR A 175 -24.13 -2.18 60.16
N TYR A 176 -25.42 -2.43 60.43
CA TYR A 176 -25.99 -2.24 61.77
C TYR A 176 -25.41 -3.19 62.81
N PHE A 177 -24.88 -4.35 62.39
CA PHE A 177 -24.27 -5.32 63.30
C PHE A 177 -22.86 -4.93 63.77
N ILE A 178 -22.21 -3.93 63.14
CA ILE A 178 -20.87 -3.43 63.52
C ILE A 178 -20.83 -2.91 64.98
N LYS A 179 -21.94 -2.35 65.49
CA LYS A 179 -21.98 -1.72 66.83
C LYS A 179 -22.10 -2.69 68.00
N TYR A 180 -22.48 -3.95 67.75
CA TYR A 180 -22.75 -4.96 68.80
C TYR A 180 -21.56 -5.89 69.08
N ASP A 181 -20.42 -5.52 68.50
CA ASP A 181 -19.17 -6.27 68.38
C ASP A 181 -18.43 -6.50 69.72
N LYS A 182 -18.21 -5.48 70.56
CA LYS A 182 -16.98 -5.50 71.39
C LYS A 182 -17.00 -6.16 72.78
N LYS A 183 -18.14 -6.55 73.39
CA LYS A 183 -18.12 -7.16 74.75
C LYS A 183 -19.16 -8.24 75.08
N GLU A 184 -20.24 -8.43 74.32
CA GLU A 184 -21.34 -9.34 74.73
C GLU A 184 -21.55 -10.60 73.88
N PHE A 185 -21.11 -10.66 72.61
CA PHE A 185 -21.54 -11.72 71.68
C PHE A 185 -20.43 -12.55 71.01
N ARG A 186 -19.15 -12.39 71.41
CA ARG A 186 -17.93 -12.99 70.80
C ARG A 186 -17.76 -12.68 69.28
N VAL A 187 -16.65 -12.01 68.96
CA VAL A 187 -16.03 -11.77 67.64
C VAL A 187 -16.88 -11.04 66.57
N SER A 188 -17.10 -9.74 66.77
CA SER A 188 -16.86 -8.70 65.76
C SER A 188 -17.22 -8.96 64.29
N ASN A 189 -16.23 -9.41 63.51
CA ASN A 189 -16.32 -9.61 62.07
C ASN A 189 -17.23 -10.78 61.71
N GLU A 190 -17.51 -11.70 62.63
CA GLU A 190 -18.38 -12.84 62.37
C GLU A 190 -19.84 -12.41 62.25
N LEU A 191 -20.37 -11.52 63.10
CA LEU A 191 -21.78 -11.10 63.02
C LEU A 191 -22.10 -10.32 61.73
N VAL A 192 -21.21 -9.41 61.32
CA VAL A 192 -21.35 -8.67 60.06
C VAL A 192 -21.25 -9.62 58.87
N LYS A 193 -20.29 -10.56 58.90
CA LYS A 193 -20.14 -11.59 57.87
C LYS A 193 -21.38 -12.49 57.79
N GLU A 194 -21.89 -12.96 58.92
CA GLU A 194 -23.09 -13.79 59.00
C GLU A 194 -24.33 -13.04 58.49
N ALA A 195 -24.55 -11.79 58.92
CA ALA A 195 -25.68 -10.98 58.47
C ALA A 195 -25.61 -10.64 56.96
N SER A 196 -24.41 -10.63 56.39
CA SER A 196 -24.17 -10.43 54.95
C SER A 196 -24.38 -11.70 54.12
N ARG A 197 -24.55 -12.89 54.74
CA ARG A 197 -24.74 -14.13 53.97
C ARG A 197 -26.16 -14.20 53.42
N GLU A 198 -26.25 -14.52 52.13
CA GLU A 198 -27.52 -14.81 51.47
C GLU A 198 -28.29 -15.95 52.16
N THR A 199 -27.59 -16.94 52.71
CA THR A 199 -28.20 -18.08 53.41
C THR A 199 -29.01 -17.71 54.66
N ARG A 200 -28.86 -16.49 55.18
CA ARG A 200 -29.69 -15.97 56.28
C ARG A 200 -31.05 -15.47 55.81
N TYR A 201 -31.23 -15.25 54.52
CA TYR A 201 -32.50 -14.84 53.93
C TYR A 201 -33.25 -16.09 53.47
N GLY A 202 -34.45 -16.28 54.00
CA GLY A 202 -35.28 -17.44 53.74
C GLY A 202 -36.70 -17.04 53.36
N ASN A 203 -37.50 -18.05 52.99
CA ASN A 203 -38.92 -17.87 52.75
C ASN A 203 -39.71 -19.15 53.08
N LYS A 204 -40.98 -18.97 53.42
CA LYS A 204 -42.01 -20.02 53.37
C LYS A 204 -43.10 -19.59 52.40
N SER A 205 -43.85 -20.54 51.87
CA SER A 205 -44.92 -20.26 50.92
C SER A 205 -46.19 -21.03 51.22
N ASP A 206 -47.31 -20.47 50.81
CA ASP A 206 -48.63 -21.11 50.77
C ASP A 206 -49.30 -20.78 49.42
N ASP A 207 -50.28 -21.61 49.05
CA ASP A 207 -51.15 -21.36 47.90
C ASP A 207 -52.29 -20.39 48.26
N LYS A 208 -52.50 -20.11 49.56
CA LYS A 208 -53.47 -19.12 50.06
C LYS A 208 -52.79 -17.83 50.55
N PRO A 209 -53.51 -16.68 50.55
CA PRO A 209 -53.02 -15.46 51.18
C PRO A 209 -52.65 -15.68 52.65
N ILE A 210 -51.54 -15.06 53.08
CA ILE A 210 -50.96 -15.16 54.41
C ILE A 210 -51.12 -13.80 55.12
N GLU A 211 -51.97 -13.75 56.13
CA GLU A 211 -52.26 -12.50 56.85
C GLU A 211 -51.08 -12.01 57.71
N ASP A 212 -50.40 -12.92 58.43
CA ASP A 212 -49.20 -12.61 59.22
C ASP A 212 -48.07 -13.61 58.94
N CYS A 213 -47.02 -13.12 58.27
CA CYS A 213 -45.84 -13.92 57.94
C CYS A 213 -45.09 -14.46 59.17
N ARG A 214 -45.11 -13.76 60.30
CA ARG A 214 -44.50 -14.24 61.53
C ARG A 214 -45.27 -15.43 62.07
N GLU A 215 -46.60 -15.31 62.16
CA GLU A 215 -47.45 -16.37 62.67
C GLU A 215 -47.35 -17.62 61.79
N PHE A 216 -47.49 -17.44 60.47
CA PHE A 216 -47.43 -18.53 59.50
C PHE A 216 -46.10 -19.29 59.50
N VAL A 217 -44.97 -18.58 59.49
CA VAL A 217 -43.64 -19.25 59.50
C VAL A 217 -43.39 -19.96 60.84
N THR A 218 -43.87 -19.37 61.94
CA THR A 218 -43.71 -19.95 63.29
C THR A 218 -44.57 -21.19 63.47
N SER A 219 -45.81 -21.20 62.97
CA SER A 219 -46.72 -22.35 63.06
C SER A 219 -46.31 -23.50 62.13
N SER A 220 -45.75 -23.18 60.95
CA SER A 220 -45.31 -24.16 59.95
C SER A 220 -43.93 -24.79 60.23
N THR A 221 -43.20 -24.33 61.26
CA THR A 221 -41.84 -24.81 61.56
C THR A 221 -41.76 -25.43 62.96
N TRP A 222 -42.32 -26.62 63.15
CA TRP A 222 -42.51 -27.21 64.49
C TRP A 222 -41.20 -27.49 65.26
N LEU A 223 -40.15 -28.00 64.58
CA LEU A 223 -38.86 -28.34 65.21
C LEU A 223 -38.01 -27.11 65.59
N PHE A 224 -38.21 -25.98 64.93
CA PHE A 224 -37.39 -24.76 65.10
C PHE A 224 -38.28 -23.56 65.45
N ARG A 225 -39.40 -23.81 66.14
CA ARG A 225 -40.41 -22.79 66.43
C ARG A 225 -39.85 -21.62 67.23
N ASP A 226 -39.02 -21.92 68.23
CA ASP A 226 -38.42 -20.88 69.08
C ASP A 226 -37.36 -20.07 68.33
N GLU A 227 -36.64 -20.68 67.39
CA GLU A 227 -35.76 -19.94 66.50
C GLU A 227 -36.55 -19.05 65.53
N ALA A 228 -37.63 -19.57 64.93
CA ALA A 228 -38.46 -18.81 64.00
C ALA A 228 -39.01 -17.53 64.64
N LYS A 229 -39.47 -17.57 65.91
CA LYS A 229 -39.94 -16.40 66.66
C LYS A 229 -38.92 -15.24 66.70
N THR A 230 -37.63 -15.54 66.57
CA THR A 230 -36.54 -14.55 66.61
C THR A 230 -36.27 -13.89 65.26
N ASN A 231 -36.76 -14.41 64.14
CA ASN A 231 -36.51 -13.88 62.80
C ASN A 231 -37.12 -12.49 62.59
N VAL A 232 -36.61 -11.76 61.60
CA VAL A 232 -37.23 -10.52 61.10
C VAL A 232 -38.02 -10.86 59.84
N TYR A 233 -39.32 -10.53 59.83
CA TYR A 233 -40.23 -10.92 58.76
C TYR A 233 -40.49 -9.75 57.81
N GLY A 234 -40.33 -10.04 56.51
CA GLY A 234 -40.72 -9.21 55.39
C GLY A 234 -42.22 -9.18 55.16
N GLU A 235 -42.68 -8.26 54.32
CA GLU A 235 -44.04 -8.28 53.81
C GLU A 235 -44.25 -9.47 52.86
N GLN A 236 -45.48 -9.96 52.80
CA GLN A 236 -45.85 -11.01 51.86
C GLN A 236 -45.55 -10.56 50.42
N TYR A 237 -45.01 -11.48 49.63
CA TYR A 237 -44.83 -11.30 48.19
C TYR A 237 -45.62 -12.36 47.42
N GLU A 238 -46.47 -11.93 46.50
CA GLU A 238 -47.19 -12.83 45.60
C GLU A 238 -46.44 -12.97 44.28
N HIS A 239 -46.26 -14.21 43.82
CA HIS A 239 -45.65 -14.49 42.53
C HIS A 239 -46.24 -15.78 41.94
N GLU A 240 -46.71 -15.70 40.69
CA GLU A 240 -47.33 -16.83 39.97
C GLU A 240 -48.44 -17.55 40.78
N GLY A 241 -49.27 -16.78 41.50
CA GLY A 241 -50.38 -17.31 42.29
C GLY A 241 -49.99 -18.01 43.60
N ARG A 242 -48.72 -17.91 44.02
CA ARG A 242 -48.27 -18.35 45.35
C ARG A 242 -47.88 -17.16 46.22
N HIS A 243 -48.14 -17.30 47.52
CA HIS A 243 -47.85 -16.27 48.52
C HIS A 243 -46.61 -16.67 49.32
N TYR A 244 -45.60 -15.80 49.32
CA TYR A 244 -44.32 -16.01 49.97
C TYR A 244 -44.16 -15.09 51.18
N CYS A 245 -43.71 -15.67 52.28
CA CYS A 245 -43.31 -14.95 53.49
C CYS A 245 -41.79 -14.93 53.62
N PRO A 246 -41.13 -13.84 53.17
CA PRO A 246 -39.71 -13.68 53.34
C PRO A 246 -39.34 -13.39 54.79
N TYR A 247 -38.18 -13.88 55.21
CA TYR A 247 -37.64 -13.59 56.54
C TYR A 247 -36.11 -13.58 56.54
N PHE A 248 -35.55 -12.81 57.46
CA PHE A 248 -34.13 -12.85 57.81
C PHE A 248 -33.95 -13.60 59.13
N GLN A 249 -33.05 -14.59 59.11
CA GLN A 249 -32.67 -15.36 60.28
C GLN A 249 -31.62 -14.60 61.09
N MET A 250 -31.99 -14.23 62.32
CA MET A 250 -31.07 -13.53 63.22
C MET A 250 -29.80 -14.35 63.47
N PRO A 251 -28.60 -13.74 63.40
CA PRO A 251 -27.37 -14.42 63.77
C PRO A 251 -27.32 -14.70 65.28
N GLY A 252 -26.58 -15.73 65.68
CA GLY A 252 -26.53 -16.26 67.05
C GLY A 252 -26.71 -17.78 67.09
N TYR A 253 -26.20 -18.43 68.15
CA TYR A 253 -26.21 -19.88 68.28
C TYR A 253 -27.48 -20.39 68.97
N THR A 254 -28.02 -19.63 69.93
CA THR A 254 -29.21 -20.00 70.69
C THR A 254 -30.40 -19.04 70.43
N PRO A 255 -31.65 -19.49 70.63
CA PRO A 255 -32.82 -18.60 70.54
C PRO A 255 -32.73 -17.37 71.45
N ASP A 256 -32.20 -17.52 72.67
CA ASP A 256 -32.04 -16.42 73.64
C ASP A 256 -31.05 -15.37 73.15
N GLU A 257 -29.93 -15.79 72.56
CA GLU A 257 -28.95 -14.87 71.95
C GLU A 257 -29.55 -14.10 70.77
N LYS A 258 -30.26 -14.81 69.88
CA LYS A 258 -30.94 -14.21 68.74
C LYS A 258 -31.99 -13.17 69.18
N ALA A 259 -32.77 -13.50 70.22
CA ALA A 259 -33.77 -12.60 70.79
C ALA A 259 -33.14 -11.35 71.42
N LYS A 260 -32.06 -11.52 72.21
CA LYS A 260 -31.30 -10.41 72.81
C LYS A 260 -30.69 -9.51 71.75
N LEU A 261 -30.13 -10.08 70.68
CA LEU A 261 -29.56 -9.32 69.58
C LEU A 261 -30.64 -8.52 68.84
N LYS A 262 -31.76 -9.15 68.51
CA LYS A 262 -32.89 -8.48 67.84
C LYS A 262 -33.44 -7.32 68.67
N ALA A 263 -33.60 -7.50 69.98
CA ALA A 263 -34.10 -6.46 70.88
C ALA A 263 -33.17 -5.24 70.99
N LYS A 264 -31.87 -5.41 70.69
CA LYS A 264 -30.88 -4.34 70.71
C LYS A 264 -30.76 -3.58 69.40
N LEU A 265 -31.23 -4.13 68.29
CA LEU A 265 -31.20 -3.46 66.99
C LEU A 265 -32.15 -2.25 66.97
N PRO A 266 -31.74 -1.11 66.35
CA PRO A 266 -32.67 0.01 66.15
C PRO A 266 -33.76 -0.38 65.16
N GLN A 267 -34.93 0.27 65.23
CA GLN A 267 -36.05 0.00 64.32
C GLN A 267 -35.64 0.13 62.85
N ALA A 268 -34.80 1.13 62.51
CA ALA A 268 -34.26 1.29 61.16
C ALA A 268 -33.48 0.07 60.65
N ALA A 269 -32.78 -0.67 61.52
CA ALA A 269 -32.10 -1.91 61.14
C ALA A 269 -33.09 -3.05 60.91
N ILE A 270 -34.14 -3.14 61.74
CA ILE A 270 -35.22 -4.11 61.57
C ILE A 270 -35.97 -3.86 60.25
N ASP A 271 -36.24 -2.60 59.92
CA ASP A 271 -36.89 -2.23 58.67
C ASP A 271 -35.98 -2.50 57.45
N GLU A 272 -34.66 -2.26 57.57
CA GLU A 272 -33.73 -2.61 56.49
C GLU A 272 -33.62 -4.14 56.28
N LEU A 273 -33.59 -4.93 57.36
CA LEU A 273 -33.64 -6.41 57.29
C LEU A 273 -34.97 -6.90 56.68
N ARG A 274 -36.08 -6.23 56.99
CA ARG A 274 -37.39 -6.47 56.37
C ARG A 274 -37.33 -6.23 54.86
N ASN A 275 -36.82 -5.07 54.46
CA ASN A 275 -36.67 -4.67 53.05
C ASN A 275 -35.73 -5.61 52.29
N ALA A 276 -34.58 -5.95 52.88
CA ALA A 276 -33.63 -6.90 52.30
C ALA A 276 -34.26 -8.29 52.09
N SER A 277 -35.07 -8.77 53.03
CA SER A 277 -35.81 -10.03 52.89
C SER A 277 -36.85 -9.96 51.78
N GLY A 278 -37.55 -8.83 51.64
CA GLY A 278 -38.46 -8.56 50.53
C GLY A 278 -37.76 -8.52 49.16
N ALA A 279 -36.61 -7.84 49.08
CA ALA A 279 -35.80 -7.76 47.87
C ALA A 279 -35.24 -9.14 47.48
N TYR A 280 -34.78 -9.93 48.46
CA TYR A 280 -34.31 -11.31 48.25
C TYR A 280 -35.37 -12.18 47.59
N ILE A 281 -36.61 -12.20 48.12
CA ILE A 281 -37.65 -13.07 47.56
C ILE A 281 -38.07 -12.61 46.17
N ARG A 282 -38.14 -11.30 45.92
CA ARG A 282 -38.40 -10.76 44.58
C ARG A 282 -37.33 -11.18 43.59
N GLN A 283 -36.06 -11.08 43.97
CA GLN A 283 -34.94 -11.55 43.16
C GLN A 283 -35.03 -13.05 42.90
N LEU A 284 -35.21 -13.86 43.96
CA LEU A 284 -35.23 -15.32 43.89
C LEU A 284 -36.35 -15.84 42.99
N LYS A 285 -37.54 -15.22 43.04
CA LYS A 285 -38.71 -15.68 42.29
C LYS A 285 -38.82 -15.07 40.90
N SER A 286 -38.50 -13.79 40.74
CA SER A 286 -38.65 -13.11 39.44
C SER A 286 -37.47 -13.38 38.48
N SER A 287 -36.25 -13.56 39.00
CA SER A 287 -35.06 -13.71 38.13
C SER A 287 -35.13 -14.91 37.18
N PRO A 288 -35.59 -16.12 37.59
CA PRO A 288 -35.70 -17.26 36.68
C PRO A 288 -36.58 -16.99 35.46
N GLN A 289 -37.74 -16.36 35.67
CA GLN A 289 -38.66 -16.05 34.59
C GLN A 289 -38.10 -14.96 33.66
N ILE A 290 -37.51 -13.89 34.21
CA ILE A 290 -36.86 -12.85 33.38
C ILE A 290 -35.68 -13.42 32.58
N LYS A 291 -34.85 -14.32 33.16
CA LYS A 291 -33.77 -15.01 32.43
C LYS A 291 -34.31 -15.87 31.30
N LYS A 292 -35.42 -16.58 31.53
CA LYS A 292 -36.11 -17.37 30.52
C LYS A 292 -36.65 -16.47 29.40
N ASP A 293 -37.26 -15.35 29.73
CA ASP A 293 -37.78 -14.40 28.75
C ASP A 293 -36.65 -13.73 27.96
N LEU A 294 -35.54 -13.39 28.61
CA LEU A 294 -34.34 -12.85 27.95
C LEU A 294 -33.77 -13.84 26.92
N ALA A 295 -33.66 -15.12 27.27
CA ALA A 295 -33.19 -16.17 26.37
C ALA A 295 -34.16 -16.43 25.21
N ARG A 296 -35.42 -16.01 25.34
CA ARG A 296 -36.47 -16.21 24.35
C ARG A 296 -36.77 -15.00 23.50
N VAL A 297 -36.19 -13.83 23.75
CA VAL A 297 -36.52 -12.59 23.02
C VAL A 297 -36.57 -12.81 21.51
N ASP A 298 -35.54 -13.45 20.94
CA ASP A 298 -35.48 -13.70 19.49
C ASP A 298 -36.56 -14.69 19.05
N ARG A 299 -36.77 -15.77 19.82
CA ARG A 299 -37.79 -16.80 19.54
C ARG A 299 -39.20 -16.25 19.59
N ASP A 300 -39.48 -15.36 20.53
CA ASP A 300 -40.81 -14.79 20.75
C ASP A 300 -41.07 -13.59 19.83
N ASN A 301 -40.08 -13.14 19.06
CA ASN A 301 -40.20 -12.05 18.08
C ASN A 301 -39.70 -12.48 16.67
N PRO A 302 -40.27 -13.54 16.06
CA PRO A 302 -39.75 -14.13 14.82
C PRO A 302 -39.77 -13.16 13.64
N GLN A 303 -40.74 -12.25 13.57
CA GLN A 303 -40.83 -11.23 12.51
C GLN A 303 -39.67 -10.23 12.55
N LEU A 304 -39.26 -9.81 13.75
CA LEU A 304 -38.09 -8.93 13.92
C LEU A 304 -36.81 -9.67 13.52
N VAL A 305 -36.69 -10.95 13.89
CA VAL A 305 -35.54 -11.77 13.51
C VAL A 305 -35.45 -11.95 11.99
N GLU A 306 -36.58 -12.18 11.31
CA GLU A 306 -36.64 -12.26 9.86
C GLU A 306 -36.19 -10.94 9.20
N GLN A 307 -36.66 -9.79 9.72
CA GLN A 307 -36.24 -8.47 9.24
C GLN A 307 -34.74 -8.21 9.46
N VAL A 308 -34.19 -8.59 10.62
CA VAL A 308 -32.74 -8.51 10.87
C VAL A 308 -31.99 -9.35 9.83
N ASN A 309 -32.43 -10.58 9.62
CA ASN A 309 -31.80 -11.53 8.70
C ASN A 309 -31.93 -11.11 7.23
N SER A 310 -32.95 -10.31 6.88
CA SER A 310 -33.11 -9.77 5.53
C SER A 310 -31.88 -8.98 5.08
N PHE A 311 -31.17 -8.30 5.99
CA PHE A 311 -29.90 -7.63 5.72
C PHE A 311 -28.77 -8.27 6.54
N GLY A 312 -28.51 -9.55 6.22
CA GLY A 312 -27.54 -10.38 6.91
C GLY A 312 -26.07 -10.00 6.66
N TRP A 313 -25.16 -10.78 7.23
CA TRP A 313 -23.71 -10.51 7.21
C TRP A 313 -23.16 -10.30 5.80
N ARG A 314 -23.52 -11.16 4.83
CA ARG A 314 -23.03 -11.06 3.44
C ARG A 314 -23.46 -9.75 2.78
N GLU A 315 -24.70 -9.34 2.99
CA GLU A 315 -25.24 -8.11 2.40
C GLU A 315 -24.61 -6.88 3.06
N ARG A 316 -24.41 -6.90 4.38
CA ARG A 316 -23.66 -5.86 5.11
C ARG A 316 -22.22 -5.72 4.60
N GLN A 317 -21.53 -6.83 4.33
CA GLN A 317 -20.18 -6.80 3.77
C GLN A 317 -20.17 -6.18 2.37
N ARG A 318 -21.14 -6.53 1.52
CA ARG A 318 -21.28 -5.94 0.17
C ARG A 318 -21.58 -4.44 0.23
N TYR A 319 -22.50 -4.03 1.10
CA TYR A 319 -22.81 -2.63 1.37
C TYR A 319 -21.57 -1.84 1.81
N ASN A 320 -20.85 -2.33 2.83
CA ASN A 320 -19.62 -1.68 3.29
C ASN A 320 -18.53 -1.64 2.20
N ARG A 321 -18.46 -2.66 1.34
CA ARG A 321 -17.54 -2.66 0.20
C ARG A 321 -17.92 -1.59 -0.82
N ALA A 322 -19.20 -1.42 -1.12
CA ALA A 322 -19.68 -0.38 -2.02
C ALA A 322 -19.41 1.03 -1.46
N GLU A 323 -19.65 1.28 -0.17
CA GLU A 323 -19.29 2.56 0.47
C GLU A 323 -17.77 2.84 0.39
N ASN A 324 -16.95 1.83 0.68
CA ASN A 324 -15.50 1.96 0.56
C ASN A 324 -15.06 2.21 -0.89
N ASN A 325 -15.66 1.50 -1.86
CA ASN A 325 -15.37 1.70 -3.29
C ASN A 325 -15.67 3.14 -3.71
N ILE A 326 -16.80 3.71 -3.30
CA ILE A 326 -17.13 5.12 -3.59
C ILE A 326 -16.07 6.03 -2.99
N ARG A 327 -15.70 5.84 -1.71
CA ARG A 327 -14.69 6.69 -1.06
C ARG A 327 -13.35 6.64 -1.80
N TYR A 328 -12.83 5.44 -2.07
CA TYR A 328 -11.56 5.28 -2.77
C TYR A 328 -11.61 5.83 -4.21
N ALA A 329 -12.73 5.63 -4.89
CA ALA A 329 -12.97 6.16 -6.23
C ALA A 329 -13.01 7.69 -6.24
N GLU A 330 -13.68 8.34 -5.28
CA GLU A 330 -13.70 9.80 -5.14
C GLU A 330 -12.32 10.37 -4.79
N ASP A 331 -11.55 9.70 -3.91
CA ASP A 331 -10.17 10.10 -3.60
C ASP A 331 -9.27 10.01 -4.85
N GLU A 332 -9.39 8.92 -5.61
CA GLU A 332 -8.62 8.72 -6.84
C GLU A 332 -9.03 9.70 -7.94
N LYS A 333 -10.33 9.95 -8.12
CA LYS A 333 -10.84 10.99 -9.01
C LYS A 333 -10.28 12.34 -8.66
N LYS A 334 -10.26 12.70 -7.37
CA LYS A 334 -9.68 13.96 -6.89
C LYS A 334 -8.19 14.04 -7.16
N ARG A 335 -7.45 12.93 -7.00
CA ARG A 335 -6.03 12.83 -7.34
C ARG A 335 -5.80 13.06 -8.84
N LEU A 336 -6.56 12.39 -9.70
CA LEU A 336 -6.44 12.50 -11.16
C LEU A 336 -6.83 13.90 -11.67
N LEU A 337 -7.92 14.48 -11.16
CA LEU A 337 -8.30 15.86 -11.47
C LEU A 337 -7.30 16.90 -10.94
N ALA A 338 -6.46 16.52 -9.97
CA ALA A 338 -5.39 17.34 -9.44
C ALA A 338 -4.02 17.13 -10.15
N MET A 339 -3.95 16.32 -11.22
CA MET A 339 -2.82 16.29 -12.16
C MET A 339 -3.14 17.21 -13.35
N PRO A 340 -2.84 18.51 -13.31
CA PRO A 340 -3.09 19.38 -14.45
C PRO A 340 -2.08 19.09 -15.57
N ALA A 341 -2.46 19.36 -16.82
CA ALA A 341 -1.60 19.28 -18.00
C ALA A 341 -0.20 19.92 -17.80
N LYS A 342 -0.09 20.94 -16.94
CA LYS A 342 1.18 21.58 -16.58
C LYS A 342 2.16 20.64 -15.83
N LEU A 343 1.68 19.71 -15.02
CA LEU A 343 2.53 18.68 -14.38
C LEU A 343 2.95 17.61 -15.38
N ILE A 344 2.03 17.14 -16.23
CA ILE A 344 2.35 16.20 -17.32
C ILE A 344 3.41 16.80 -18.24
N GLU A 345 3.26 18.07 -18.61
CA GLU A 345 4.23 18.82 -19.39
C GLU A 345 5.59 18.90 -18.68
N ALA A 346 5.62 19.24 -17.39
CA ALA A 346 6.86 19.33 -16.64
C ALA A 346 7.59 17.98 -16.51
N ASP A 347 6.87 16.90 -16.21
CA ASP A 347 7.44 15.55 -16.12
C ASP A 347 7.91 15.05 -17.49
N SER A 348 7.16 15.33 -18.55
CA SER A 348 7.55 14.99 -19.93
C SER A 348 8.81 15.74 -20.36
N LEU A 349 8.93 17.03 -20.02
CA LEU A 349 10.14 17.81 -20.28
C LEU A 349 11.35 17.31 -19.48
N LYS A 350 11.14 16.84 -18.25
CA LYS A 350 12.19 16.23 -17.45
C LYS A 350 12.69 14.93 -18.06
N LEU A 351 11.77 14.03 -18.46
CA LEU A 351 12.12 12.79 -19.15
C LEU A 351 12.85 13.07 -20.46
N LEU A 352 12.36 14.03 -21.25
CA LEU A 352 13.03 14.48 -22.46
C LEU A 352 14.48 14.94 -22.17
N SER A 353 14.67 15.77 -21.15
CA SER A 353 16.00 16.23 -20.73
C SER A 353 16.94 15.06 -20.42
N GLU A 354 16.47 14.07 -19.65
CA GLU A 354 17.26 12.88 -19.28
C GLU A 354 17.62 12.02 -20.51
N GLU A 355 16.72 11.92 -21.50
CA GLU A 355 16.98 11.19 -22.73
C GLU A 355 17.97 11.93 -23.64
N LEU A 356 17.86 13.26 -23.77
CA LEU A 356 18.81 14.07 -24.53
C LEU A 356 20.22 13.97 -23.97
N GLU A 357 20.36 13.96 -22.64
CA GLU A 357 21.63 13.75 -21.95
C GLU A 357 22.28 12.41 -22.35
N LYS A 358 21.49 11.34 -22.45
CA LYS A 358 21.94 10.01 -22.88
C LYS A 358 22.20 9.95 -24.39
N ALA A 359 21.44 10.69 -25.18
CA ALA A 359 21.52 10.68 -26.63
C ALA A 359 22.69 11.49 -27.18
N LYS A 360 23.18 12.50 -26.45
CA LYS A 360 24.31 13.34 -26.85
C LYS A 360 25.49 12.58 -27.46
N PRO A 361 26.11 11.57 -26.80
CA PRO A 361 27.23 10.84 -27.38
C PRO A 361 26.84 10.05 -28.64
N ILE A 362 25.59 9.57 -28.76
CA ILE A 362 25.10 8.88 -29.96
C ILE A 362 24.97 9.87 -31.12
N TYR A 363 24.41 11.05 -30.85
CA TYR A 363 24.29 12.14 -31.81
C TYR A 363 25.67 12.56 -32.34
N GLU A 364 26.65 12.77 -31.44
CA GLU A 364 28.01 13.16 -31.81
C GLU A 364 28.69 12.10 -32.69
N LEU A 365 28.46 10.82 -32.40
CA LEU A 365 28.96 9.71 -33.21
C LEU A 365 28.26 9.63 -34.58
N GLY A 366 26.95 9.86 -34.64
CA GLY A 366 26.24 9.93 -35.92
C GLY A 366 26.76 11.06 -36.81
N MET A 367 26.96 12.24 -36.23
CA MET A 367 27.57 13.38 -36.93
C MET A 367 29.02 13.10 -37.36
N PHE A 368 29.77 12.29 -36.59
CA PHE A 368 31.10 11.84 -36.98
C PHE A 368 31.03 10.97 -38.23
N TYR A 369 30.09 10.01 -38.29
CA TYR A 369 29.89 9.20 -39.49
C TYR A 369 29.46 10.05 -40.70
N ASP A 370 28.57 11.03 -40.53
CA ASP A 370 28.14 11.94 -41.60
C ASP A 370 29.27 12.86 -42.12
N ALA A 371 30.27 13.14 -41.27
CA ALA A 371 31.45 13.91 -41.64
C ALA A 371 32.45 13.13 -42.50
N MET A 372 32.22 11.83 -42.69
CA MET A 372 33.09 10.95 -43.46
C MET A 372 32.35 10.29 -44.62
N GLU A 373 33.11 9.81 -45.61
CA GLU A 373 32.55 9.04 -46.72
C GLU A 373 33.05 7.60 -46.62
N LYS A 374 32.13 6.62 -46.63
CA LYS A 374 32.53 5.21 -46.63
C LYS A 374 33.30 4.89 -47.91
N ALA A 375 34.57 4.52 -47.77
CA ALA A 375 35.47 4.27 -48.88
C ALA A 375 35.56 2.77 -49.24
N SER A 376 35.55 1.89 -48.24
CA SER A 376 35.63 0.44 -48.43
C SER A 376 35.10 -0.32 -47.23
N ASP A 377 34.54 -1.50 -47.48
CA ASP A 377 34.39 -2.55 -46.47
C ASP A 377 35.71 -3.26 -46.23
N ILE A 378 35.88 -3.84 -45.04
CA ILE A 378 37.03 -4.68 -44.71
C ILE A 378 36.64 -6.14 -44.98
N GLN A 379 37.41 -6.82 -45.84
CA GLN A 379 37.16 -8.22 -46.20
C GLN A 379 37.46 -9.16 -45.02
N PRO A 380 36.91 -10.38 -44.99
CA PRO A 380 37.12 -11.34 -43.88
C PRO A 380 38.59 -11.70 -43.59
N ASP A 381 39.48 -11.53 -44.56
CA ASP A 381 40.92 -11.75 -44.43
C ASP A 381 41.69 -10.48 -43.98
N GLY A 382 40.98 -9.40 -43.66
CA GLY A 382 41.50 -8.13 -43.20
C GLY A 382 41.90 -7.15 -44.31
N THR A 383 41.71 -7.51 -45.58
CA THR A 383 42.08 -6.66 -46.72
C THR A 383 41.01 -5.62 -47.05
N PHE A 384 41.41 -4.47 -47.58
CA PHE A 384 40.49 -3.40 -48.03
C PHE A 384 41.15 -2.56 -49.14
N THR A 385 40.37 -1.74 -49.83
CA THR A 385 40.86 -0.96 -50.97
C THR A 385 40.69 0.54 -50.74
N VAL A 386 41.74 1.32 -51.01
CA VAL A 386 41.73 2.78 -50.89
C VAL A 386 42.44 3.46 -52.06
N LYS A 387 42.14 4.74 -52.28
CA LYS A 387 42.81 5.57 -53.30
C LYS A 387 43.99 6.34 -52.68
N THR A 388 45.01 6.61 -53.47
CA THR A 388 46.10 7.55 -53.14
C THR A 388 45.57 8.96 -52.86
N ASP A 389 46.38 9.83 -52.25
CA ASP A 389 46.05 11.24 -51.97
C ASP A 389 44.97 11.53 -50.90
N ALA A 390 44.77 10.67 -49.90
CA ALA A 390 43.78 10.94 -48.84
C ALA A 390 44.14 10.41 -47.45
N ASN A 391 43.56 11.05 -46.44
CA ASN A 391 43.52 10.53 -45.07
C ASN A 391 42.27 9.67 -44.90
N TYR A 392 42.44 8.52 -44.26
CA TYR A 392 41.37 7.57 -43.97
C TYR A 392 41.34 7.23 -42.48
N LEU A 393 40.16 6.88 -41.98
CA LEU A 393 39.95 6.28 -40.68
C LEU A 393 39.40 4.86 -40.89
N LEU A 394 40.05 3.88 -40.27
CA LEU A 394 39.42 2.59 -40.04
C LEU A 394 38.59 2.74 -38.77
N VAL A 395 37.28 2.58 -38.88
CA VAL A 395 36.37 2.66 -37.74
C VAL A 395 35.81 1.26 -37.48
N ILE A 396 35.92 0.80 -36.24
CA ILE A 396 35.32 -0.45 -35.76
C ILE A 396 34.26 -0.11 -34.73
N ASP A 397 33.09 -0.73 -34.85
CA ASP A 397 32.09 -0.71 -33.80
C ASP A 397 31.80 -2.11 -33.26
N LEU A 398 32.10 -2.37 -31.99
CA LEU A 398 32.11 -3.74 -31.46
C LEU A 398 30.71 -4.29 -31.10
N MET A 399 29.63 -3.77 -31.69
CA MET A 399 28.23 -4.10 -31.35
C MET A 399 27.31 -4.09 -32.58
N ASP A 400 26.22 -4.86 -32.55
CA ASP A 400 25.16 -4.87 -33.59
C ASP A 400 24.53 -3.49 -33.86
N LYS A 401 24.69 -2.53 -32.94
CA LYS A 401 24.36 -1.12 -33.13
C LYS A 401 25.53 -0.24 -32.69
N PRO A 402 25.87 0.83 -33.44
CA PRO A 402 27.02 1.65 -33.12
C PRO A 402 26.96 2.28 -31.72
N ASN A 403 27.95 2.03 -30.88
CA ASN A 403 28.01 2.51 -29.49
C ASN A 403 29.29 3.31 -29.22
N PRO A 404 29.19 4.64 -28.96
CA PRO A 404 30.35 5.53 -28.80
C PRO A 404 31.39 5.08 -27.77
N ARG A 405 30.99 4.31 -26.75
CA ARG A 405 31.92 3.80 -25.73
C ARG A 405 32.77 2.62 -26.21
N SER A 406 32.27 1.85 -27.17
CA SER A 406 32.96 0.70 -27.75
C SER A 406 33.56 0.98 -29.13
N THR A 407 33.17 2.08 -29.79
CA THR A 407 33.74 2.50 -31.07
C THR A 407 35.23 2.79 -30.94
N GLN A 408 36.01 2.19 -31.84
CA GLN A 408 37.45 2.38 -31.94
C GLN A 408 37.82 2.84 -33.34
N VAL A 409 38.90 3.61 -33.44
CA VAL A 409 39.34 4.22 -34.68
C VAL A 409 40.85 4.04 -34.84
N ALA A 410 41.31 3.65 -36.01
CA ALA A 410 42.72 3.70 -36.39
C ALA A 410 42.89 4.69 -37.54
N VAL A 411 43.96 5.48 -37.46
CA VAL A 411 44.26 6.53 -38.45
C VAL A 411 45.19 5.97 -39.51
N MET A 412 44.86 6.20 -40.78
CA MET A 412 45.65 5.77 -41.91
C MET A 412 45.92 6.93 -42.88
N ARG A 413 47.19 7.20 -43.18
CA ARG A 413 47.62 8.16 -44.21
C ARG A 413 48.23 7.41 -45.37
N VAL A 414 47.70 7.62 -46.58
CA VAL A 414 48.17 6.97 -47.80
C VAL A 414 48.90 8.00 -48.64
N SER A 415 50.20 7.80 -48.90
CA SER A 415 51.05 8.65 -49.74
C SER A 415 51.21 8.08 -51.15
N ASP A 416 51.68 8.90 -52.09
CA ASP A 416 51.78 8.63 -53.55
C ASP A 416 52.87 7.61 -53.96
N ASP A 417 53.28 6.72 -53.05
CA ASP A 417 54.25 5.68 -53.41
C ASP A 417 53.52 4.53 -54.13
N ASP A 418 53.78 4.38 -55.43
CA ASP A 418 53.04 3.57 -56.42
C ASP A 418 52.93 2.05 -56.15
N GLU A 419 53.44 1.49 -55.05
CA GLU A 419 53.42 0.02 -54.80
C GLU A 419 53.25 -0.43 -53.33
N GLN A 420 52.80 0.42 -52.40
CA GLN A 420 52.75 0.01 -50.98
C GLN A 420 51.39 -0.51 -50.50
N ILE A 421 51.40 -1.69 -49.88
CA ILE A 421 50.32 -2.16 -49.01
C ILE A 421 50.38 -1.35 -47.70
N VAL A 422 49.28 -0.71 -47.33
CA VAL A 422 49.19 0.00 -46.04
C VAL A 422 48.75 -0.98 -44.96
N THR A 423 49.66 -1.29 -44.03
CA THR A 423 49.40 -2.19 -42.92
C THR A 423 48.93 -1.41 -41.69
N VAL A 424 47.78 -1.81 -41.13
CA VAL A 424 47.28 -1.34 -39.83
C VAL A 424 47.31 -2.51 -38.86
N THR A 425 47.93 -2.32 -37.70
CA THR A 425 47.96 -3.35 -36.66
C THR A 425 46.81 -3.18 -35.67
N THR A 426 46.41 -4.26 -35.00
CA THR A 426 45.35 -4.21 -33.98
C THR A 426 45.65 -3.26 -32.82
N ASP A 427 46.93 -2.93 -32.59
CA ASP A 427 47.36 -2.03 -31.52
C ASP A 427 47.26 -0.54 -31.91
N ASP A 428 47.02 -0.23 -33.19
CA ASP A 428 46.89 1.14 -33.70
C ASP A 428 45.51 1.76 -33.42
N PHE A 429 44.56 0.96 -32.94
CA PHE A 429 43.20 1.41 -32.65
C PHE A 429 43.13 2.19 -31.34
N ILE A 430 42.67 3.44 -31.44
CA ILE A 430 42.37 4.31 -30.30
C ILE A 430 40.86 4.33 -30.04
N ARG A 431 40.46 4.71 -28.83
CA ARG A 431 39.05 4.93 -28.51
C ARG A 431 38.50 6.12 -29.28
N TYR A 432 37.23 6.05 -29.71
CA TYR A 432 36.53 7.17 -30.35
C TYR A 432 36.63 8.48 -29.55
N SER A 433 36.60 8.42 -28.21
CA SER A 433 36.76 9.58 -27.34
C SER A 433 38.07 10.37 -27.55
N SER A 434 39.08 9.76 -28.16
CA SER A 434 40.39 10.37 -28.44
C SER A 434 40.48 10.99 -29.84
N VAL A 435 39.53 10.69 -30.73
CA VAL A 435 39.46 11.19 -32.13
C VAL A 435 39.46 12.72 -32.23
N PRO A 436 38.80 13.49 -31.33
CA PRO A 436 38.82 14.96 -31.42
C PRO A 436 40.21 15.59 -31.33
N GLN A 437 41.20 14.86 -30.78
CA GLN A 437 42.58 15.33 -30.63
C GLN A 437 43.43 15.11 -31.90
N LEU A 438 42.87 14.47 -32.93
CA LEU A 438 43.57 14.20 -34.18
C LEU A 438 43.61 15.44 -35.07
N SER A 439 44.76 15.64 -35.73
CA SER A 439 45.01 16.71 -36.68
C SER A 439 45.47 16.14 -38.01
N PHE A 440 44.82 16.56 -39.08
CA PHE A 440 45.07 16.13 -40.45
C PHE A 440 45.56 17.33 -41.26
N GLN A 441 46.78 17.79 -40.95
CA GLN A 441 47.50 18.83 -41.70
C GLN A 441 48.35 18.25 -42.82
#